data_AF-A0A497VCS3-F1
#
_entry.id   AF-A0A497VCS3-F1
#
_cell.length_a   1.000
_cell.length_b   1.000
_cell.length_c   1.000
_cell.angle_alpha   90.00
_cell.angle_beta   90.00
_cell.angle_gamma   90.00
#
_symmetry.space_group_name_H-M   'P 1'
#
loop_
_entity.id
_entity.type
_entity.pdbx_description
1 polymer ?
#
loop_
_entity_poly.entity_id
_entity_poly.type
_entity_poly.pdbx_seq_one_letter_code
_entity_poly.pdbx_strand_id
1 'polypeptide(L)'
;MKRALAAVLLLAACAPTVPTAPRSDPIPYTLDANGVQLSDRAQRIDFGRTDHSTVPAMTKLVGRGPTATRDCAGGRQQVEWPDGTTLVFAAGEFRGWTNAAGSAGLSC
;
A
#
# COMPACT_ATOMS: atom_id res chain seq x y z
N MET A 1 40.52 23.06 39.73
CA MET A 1 40.18 23.07 38.28
C MET A 1 39.69 21.69 37.89
N LYS A 2 38.48 21.57 37.33
CA LYS A 2 37.94 20.50 36.46
C LYS A 2 36.44 20.28 36.72
N ARG A 3 35.67 21.31 36.36
CA ARG A 3 34.27 21.19 35.95
C ARG A 3 34.29 20.69 34.51
N ALA A 4 33.78 19.49 34.23
CA ALA A 4 33.28 19.08 32.91
C ALA A 4 33.07 17.55 32.87
N LEU A 5 31.98 17.05 33.46
CA LEU A 5 31.52 15.68 33.24
C LEU A 5 30.03 15.58 33.60
N ALA A 6 29.16 16.34 32.90
CA ALA A 6 27.72 16.26 33.16
C ALA A 6 26.81 16.70 31.99
N ALA A 7 27.27 16.68 30.72
CA ALA A 7 26.54 17.38 29.64
C ALA A 7 26.28 16.58 28.35
N VAL A 8 26.33 15.23 28.34
CA VAL A 8 26.21 14.46 27.08
C VAL A 8 25.00 13.50 27.02
N LEU A 9 24.12 13.45 28.03
CA LEU A 9 23.05 12.43 28.12
C LEU A 9 21.63 12.88 27.75
N LEU A 10 21.43 14.04 27.10
CA LEU A 10 20.10 14.63 26.89
C LEU A 10 19.57 14.63 25.43
N LEU A 11 20.12 13.80 24.53
CA LEU A 11 19.76 13.83 23.09
C LEU A 11 18.80 12.73 22.61
N ALA A 12 18.20 11.93 23.51
CA ALA A 12 17.32 10.81 23.13
C ALA A 12 15.86 11.02 23.55
N ALA A 13 15.17 12.06 23.06
CA ALA A 13 13.74 12.23 23.38
C ALA A 13 12.94 13.03 22.33
N CYS A 14 13.11 12.76 21.04
CA CYS A 14 12.15 13.20 20.01
C CYS A 14 11.91 12.09 18.99
N ALA A 15 11.44 10.93 19.45
CA ALA A 15 10.74 10.02 18.56
C ALA A 15 9.26 10.45 18.55
N PRO A 16 8.70 10.92 17.42
CA PRO A 16 7.26 11.13 17.35
C PRO A 16 6.58 9.79 17.61
N THR A 17 5.80 9.74 18.69
CA THR A 17 4.93 8.61 19.01
C THR A 17 3.82 8.59 17.96
N VAL A 18 4.06 7.95 16.82
CA VAL A 18 3.03 7.74 15.81
C VAL A 18 1.95 6.87 16.47
N PRO A 19 0.69 7.30 16.54
CA PRO A 19 -0.37 6.45 17.07
C PRO A 19 -0.48 5.18 16.22
N THR A 20 -0.05 4.05 16.76
CA THR A 20 -0.24 2.71 16.17
C THR A 20 -1.65 2.19 16.46
N ALA A 21 -2.66 3.05 16.40
CA ALA A 21 -4.03 2.57 16.31
C ALA A 21 -4.29 2.29 14.83
N PRO A 22 -4.59 1.05 14.43
CA PRO A 22 -5.04 0.78 13.08
C PRO A 22 -6.26 1.68 12.81
N ARG A 23 -6.24 2.42 11.71
CA ARG A 23 -7.46 3.07 11.22
C ARG A 23 -8.40 1.92 10.86
N SER A 24 -9.44 1.71 11.67
CA SER A 24 -10.38 0.58 11.47
C SER A 24 -11.26 0.79 10.23
N ASP A 25 -11.41 2.03 9.79
CA ASP A 25 -12.30 2.37 8.68
C ASP A 25 -11.55 2.35 7.34
N PRO A 26 -12.07 1.63 6.33
CA PRO A 26 -11.56 1.67 4.97
C PRO A 26 -11.55 3.10 4.41
N ILE A 27 -10.51 3.44 3.65
CA ILE A 27 -10.43 4.68 2.88
C ILE A 27 -11.07 4.40 1.52
N PRO A 28 -12.13 5.13 1.13
CA PRO A 28 -12.82 4.87 -0.12
C PRO A 28 -11.91 5.16 -1.33
N TYR A 29 -11.97 4.28 -2.31
CA TYR A 29 -11.25 4.40 -3.57
C TYR A 29 -12.09 3.88 -4.73
N THR A 30 -11.76 4.30 -5.93
CA THR A 30 -12.26 3.77 -7.19
C THR A 30 -11.10 3.17 -7.99
N LEU A 31 -11.45 2.27 -8.90
CA LEU A 31 -10.53 1.70 -9.86
C LEU A 31 -10.84 2.29 -11.23
N ASP A 32 -9.81 2.74 -11.94
CA ASP A 32 -9.92 3.37 -13.25
C ASP A 32 -8.89 2.81 -14.25
N ALA A 33 -8.89 3.33 -15.48
CA ALA A 33 -8.02 2.86 -16.55
C ALA A 33 -6.51 3.00 -16.26
N ASN A 34 -6.12 3.74 -15.21
CA ASN A 34 -4.74 4.04 -14.86
C ASN A 34 -4.33 3.45 -13.50
N GLY A 35 -5.25 2.87 -12.72
CA GLY A 35 -4.96 2.23 -11.45
C GLY A 35 -6.02 2.51 -10.38
N VAL A 36 -5.56 2.95 -9.20
CA VAL A 36 -6.37 3.19 -8.01
C VAL A 36 -6.44 4.69 -7.71
N GLN A 37 -7.64 5.25 -7.70
CA GLN A 37 -7.91 6.65 -7.35
C GLN A 37 -8.58 6.72 -5.99
N LEU A 38 -8.04 7.51 -5.07
CA LEU A 38 -8.74 7.75 -3.81
C LEU A 38 -9.99 8.61 -4.08
N SER A 39 -11.12 8.23 -3.50
CA SER A 39 -12.40 8.88 -3.80
C SER A 39 -12.52 10.25 -3.14
N ASP A 40 -11.79 10.49 -2.06
CA ASP A 40 -11.85 11.71 -1.24
C ASP A 40 -10.80 12.77 -1.61
N ARG A 41 -9.78 12.42 -2.41
CA ARG A 41 -8.66 13.30 -2.75
C ARG A 41 -7.95 12.88 -4.04
N ALA A 42 -7.24 13.81 -4.67
CA ALA A 42 -6.53 13.57 -5.94
C ALA A 42 -5.32 12.60 -5.88
N GLN A 43 -5.07 11.96 -4.73
CA GLN A 43 -3.95 11.02 -4.58
C GLN A 43 -4.28 9.69 -5.26
N ARG A 44 -3.26 9.05 -5.86
CA ARG A 44 -3.44 7.86 -6.69
C ARG A 44 -2.31 6.83 -6.53
N ILE A 45 -2.63 5.57 -6.83
CA ILE A 45 -1.68 4.48 -7.03
C ILE A 45 -1.78 4.03 -8.49
N ASP A 46 -0.85 4.52 -9.30
CA ASP A 46 -0.88 4.32 -10.75
C ASP A 46 -0.19 3.02 -11.16
N PHE A 47 -0.52 2.52 -12.34
CA PHE A 47 0.30 1.51 -12.99
C PHE A 47 1.78 1.92 -13.06
N GLY A 48 2.67 0.94 -12.92
CA GLY A 48 4.12 1.13 -12.82
C GLY A 48 4.64 1.34 -11.39
N ARG A 49 3.77 1.51 -10.38
CA ARG A 49 4.15 1.49 -8.96
C ARG A 49 4.65 0.10 -8.56
N THR A 50 5.70 0.02 -7.75
CA THR A 50 6.22 -1.28 -7.29
C THR A 50 5.26 -1.97 -6.32
N ASP A 51 5.26 -3.30 -6.30
CA ASP A 51 4.59 -4.15 -5.31
C ASP A 51 4.87 -3.71 -3.86
N HIS A 52 6.13 -3.42 -3.54
CA HIS A 52 6.58 -2.96 -2.22
C HIS A 52 5.95 -1.62 -1.81
N SER A 53 5.49 -0.79 -2.77
CA SER A 53 4.76 0.45 -2.48
C SER A 53 3.24 0.28 -2.54
N THR A 54 2.76 -0.52 -3.49
CA THR A 54 1.34 -0.70 -3.80
C THR A 54 0.64 -1.57 -2.77
N VAL A 55 1.22 -2.72 -2.38
CA VAL A 55 0.59 -3.66 -1.45
C VAL A 55 0.37 -3.03 -0.07
N PRO A 56 1.34 -2.30 0.53
CA PRO A 56 1.09 -1.60 1.79
C PRO A 56 0.09 -0.45 1.65
N ALA A 57 0.07 0.25 0.52
CA ALA A 57 -0.89 1.31 0.26
C ALA A 57 -2.31 0.76 0.18
N MET A 58 -2.53 -0.29 -0.61
CA MET A 58 -3.82 -0.99 -0.68
C MET A 58 -4.27 -1.56 0.66
N THR A 59 -3.36 -2.15 1.43
CA THR A 59 -3.66 -2.63 2.79
C THR A 59 -4.19 -1.51 3.70
N LYS A 60 -3.66 -0.28 3.56
CA LYS A 60 -4.18 0.89 4.28
C LYS A 60 -5.54 1.36 3.74
N LEU A 61 -5.78 1.26 2.43
CA LEU A 61 -7.06 1.64 1.84
C LEU A 61 -8.17 0.68 2.26
N VAL A 62 -7.93 -0.63 2.16
CA VAL A 62 -8.90 -1.67 2.52
C VAL A 62 -9.02 -1.82 4.06
N GLY A 63 -8.01 -1.41 4.81
CA GLY A 63 -7.93 -1.58 6.26
C GLY A 63 -7.54 -3.00 6.70
N ARG A 64 -7.29 -3.90 5.75
CA ARG A 64 -6.86 -5.29 5.97
C ARG A 64 -5.84 -5.70 4.91
N GLY A 65 -4.98 -6.64 5.28
CA GLY A 65 -3.99 -7.21 4.36
C GLY A 65 -4.62 -8.08 3.26
N PRO A 66 -3.82 -8.52 2.29
CA PRO A 66 -4.27 -9.45 1.25
C PRO A 66 -4.84 -10.75 1.82
N THR A 67 -5.86 -11.30 1.17
CA THR A 67 -6.44 -12.61 1.47
C THR A 67 -5.75 -13.73 0.71
N ALA A 68 -5.24 -13.45 -0.48
CA ALA A 68 -4.54 -14.41 -1.31
C ALA A 68 -3.47 -13.76 -2.18
N THR A 69 -2.43 -14.53 -2.47
CA THR A 69 -1.42 -14.24 -3.48
C THR A 69 -1.28 -15.49 -4.35
N ARG A 70 -1.31 -15.31 -5.68
CA ARG A 70 -1.17 -16.42 -6.65
C ARG A 70 -0.23 -16.06 -7.79
N ASP A 71 0.54 -17.03 -8.23
CA ASP A 71 1.38 -16.86 -9.41
C ASP A 71 0.57 -17.10 -10.68
N CYS A 72 0.91 -16.35 -11.72
CA CYS A 72 0.21 -16.29 -13.00
C CYS A 72 1.18 -16.64 -14.14
N ALA A 73 0.63 -16.97 -15.30
CA ALA A 73 1.44 -17.19 -16.49
C ALA A 73 2.29 -15.96 -16.86
N GLY A 74 3.47 -16.19 -17.42
CA GLY A 74 4.37 -15.12 -17.85
C GLY A 74 5.08 -14.38 -16.69
N GLY A 75 5.26 -15.02 -15.54
CA GLY A 75 5.97 -14.44 -14.40
C GLY A 75 5.22 -13.30 -13.72
N ARG A 76 3.89 -13.28 -13.86
CA ARG A 76 3.01 -12.32 -13.20
C ARG A 76 2.58 -12.87 -11.84
N GLN A 77 2.17 -11.98 -10.96
CA GLN A 77 1.61 -12.33 -9.67
C GLN A 77 0.29 -11.57 -9.48
N GLN A 78 -0.67 -12.20 -8.83
CA GLN A 78 -1.94 -11.59 -8.49
C GLN A 78 -2.12 -11.58 -6.98
N VAL A 79 -2.58 -10.46 -6.44
CA VAL A 79 -2.76 -10.22 -5.00
C VAL A 79 -4.18 -9.71 -4.76
N GLU A 80 -4.93 -10.40 -3.92
CA GLU A 80 -6.36 -10.17 -3.67
C GLU A 80 -6.61 -9.62 -2.26
N TRP A 81 -7.58 -8.70 -2.13
CA TRP A 81 -8.03 -8.13 -0.87
C TRP A 81 -9.46 -8.56 -0.51
N PRO A 82 -9.86 -8.48 0.78
CA PRO A 82 -11.19 -8.90 1.25
C PRO A 82 -12.38 -8.19 0.60
N ASP A 83 -12.19 -7.01 0.02
CA ASP A 83 -13.23 -6.27 -0.70
C ASP A 83 -13.44 -6.75 -2.14
N GLY A 84 -12.72 -7.81 -2.56
CA GLY A 84 -12.77 -8.39 -3.89
C GLY A 84 -11.88 -7.66 -4.90
N THR A 85 -11.16 -6.60 -4.49
CA THR A 85 -10.18 -5.97 -5.36
C THR A 85 -8.96 -6.85 -5.48
N THR A 86 -8.56 -7.05 -6.73
CA THR A 86 -7.40 -7.85 -7.05
C THR A 86 -6.46 -7.09 -7.96
N LEU A 87 -5.18 -7.02 -7.58
CA LEU A 87 -4.14 -6.37 -8.37
C LEU A 87 -3.22 -7.42 -9.02
N VAL A 88 -2.76 -7.12 -10.23
CA VAL A 88 -1.82 -7.92 -11.01
C VAL A 88 -0.50 -7.17 -11.11
N PHE A 89 0.57 -7.87 -10.76
CA PHE A 89 1.94 -7.41 -10.81
C PHE A 89 2.71 -8.15 -11.90
N ALA A 90 3.55 -7.44 -12.64
CA ALA A 90 4.48 -8.03 -13.60
C ALA A 90 5.84 -7.37 -13.41
N ALA A 91 6.89 -8.19 -13.30
CA ALA A 91 8.25 -7.71 -12.99
C ALA A 91 8.30 -6.78 -11.74
N GLY A 92 7.48 -7.08 -10.72
CA GLY A 92 7.40 -6.30 -9.49
C GLY A 92 6.62 -4.98 -9.59
N GLU A 93 6.06 -4.64 -10.75
CA GLU A 93 5.23 -3.44 -10.92
C GLU A 93 3.75 -3.78 -10.96
N PHE A 94 2.90 -2.90 -10.43
CA PHE A 94 1.45 -2.93 -10.57
C PHE A 94 1.07 -2.63 -12.02
N ARG A 95 0.42 -3.57 -12.72
CA ARG A 95 0.12 -3.46 -14.16
C ARG A 95 -1.33 -3.72 -14.53
N GLY A 96 -2.18 -4.10 -13.58
CA GLY A 96 -3.59 -4.31 -13.85
C GLY A 96 -4.39 -4.64 -12.61
N TRP A 97 -5.70 -4.51 -12.69
CA TRP A 97 -6.63 -4.82 -11.60
C TRP A 97 -7.91 -5.47 -12.12
N THR A 98 -8.60 -6.17 -11.23
CA THR A 98 -9.93 -6.77 -11.43
C THR A 98 -10.73 -6.63 -10.15
N ASN A 99 -12.04 -6.38 -10.27
CA ASN A 99 -13.03 -6.58 -9.22
C ASN A 99 -14.39 -6.91 -9.85
N ALA A 100 -15.47 -6.92 -9.05
CA ALA A 100 -16.82 -7.20 -9.55
C ALA A 100 -17.36 -6.16 -10.55
N ALA A 101 -16.83 -4.93 -10.55
CA ALA A 101 -17.28 -3.85 -11.42
C ALA A 101 -16.54 -3.81 -12.77
N GLY A 102 -15.35 -4.42 -12.87
CA GLY A 102 -14.60 -4.48 -14.12
C GLY A 102 -13.14 -4.84 -13.94
N SER A 103 -12.35 -4.48 -14.95
CA SER A 103 -10.90 -4.69 -14.98
C SER A 103 -10.20 -3.65 -15.85
N ALA A 104 -8.91 -3.44 -15.61
CA ALA A 104 -8.04 -2.69 -16.51
C ALA A 104 -6.59 -3.19 -16.44
N GLY A 105 -5.83 -3.02 -17.52
CA GLY A 105 -4.43 -3.42 -17.59
C GLY A 105 -4.23 -4.93 -17.82
N LEU A 106 -3.16 -5.49 -17.24
CA LEU A 106 -2.84 -6.91 -17.36
C LEU A 106 -3.74 -7.78 -16.50
N SER A 107 -4.05 -8.97 -17.02
CA SER A 107 -4.71 -10.04 -16.28
C SER A 107 -3.77 -11.20 -15.96
N CYS A 108 -4.17 -11.95 -14.95
CA CYS A 108 -3.90 -13.36 -14.81
C CYS A 108 -4.92 -14.11 -15.69
#